data_AF-A0A8J7BCC2-F1
#
_entry.id   AF-A0A8J7BCC2-F1
#
_cell.length_a   1.000
_cell.length_b   1.000
_cell.length_c   1.000
_cell.angle_alpha   90.00
_cell.angle_beta   90.00
_cell.angle_gamma   90.00
#
_symmetry.space_group_name_H-M   'P 1'
#
loop_
_entity.id
_entity.type
_entity.pdbx_description
1 polymer ?
#
loop_
_entity_poly.entity_id
_entity_poly.type
_entity_poly.pdbx_seq_one_letter_code
_entity_poly.pdbx_strand_id
1 'polypeptide(L)'
;MSQFNSKHYQPSKQRLNWLEGIRLLAAVGILLYHAQLLFTKYAYTPQPTGLRSNWATIAEANAHLGQNALASAIALPVWFGFQAVDIFILIAGFVLVLSLRSKAHAVGAGEFIQSRLLRILWPFWTVAWLAYPILWLIGIATNSYRPSPWDTFAGATFPLLFGFDGERLLATSGPWWFIPLIISFTLISPILWQLLNRWGTRNLLLVSLVVTLLYRYAAVYHFGGHLTYSMLDTPNNWLPFVSFVAKLSTFVVGMAMAEAYCQHRGPLFWQPQRLLWIGLLVYAAGFVAQFYRMGWVVCDLLLPIGFVMIAAVVLRSLSNVPALSAAMGRLGVHSYSYFLIHGFVIDRTINLWVQDSVWRYWVALPLMVVGTLALAMIADAACPFIQRSAVQLWRDIDYVLMQDPTAEGASWCPVVGDRVSYKGSRDWIVQKIETLLDEGESYLCQISEGRRTIWVNANHLSLVEATSRVHSPYAPIKTVV
;
A
#
# COMPACT_ATOMS: atom_id res chain seq x y z
N MET A 1 49.86 1.89 -16.27
CA MET A 1 49.09 2.36 -15.10
C MET A 1 48.29 3.59 -15.51
N SER A 2 47.16 3.42 -16.19
CA SER A 2 46.19 4.49 -16.41
C SER A 2 44.99 4.22 -15.50
N GLN A 3 44.70 5.18 -14.63
CA GLN A 3 43.53 5.14 -13.77
C GLN A 3 42.29 5.28 -14.67
N PHE A 4 41.66 4.16 -14.98
CA PHE A 4 40.29 4.13 -15.47
C PHE A 4 39.41 4.70 -14.37
N ASN A 5 39.12 5.98 -14.50
CA ASN A 5 38.20 6.73 -13.67
C ASN A 5 36.79 6.25 -14.02
N SER A 6 36.42 5.07 -13.52
CA SER A 6 35.06 4.57 -13.56
C SER A 6 34.23 5.44 -12.62
N LYS A 7 33.80 6.60 -13.13
CA LYS A 7 32.56 7.21 -12.65
C LYS A 7 31.52 6.10 -12.76
N HIS A 8 31.22 5.45 -11.65
CA HIS A 8 30.03 4.64 -11.51
C HIS A 8 28.87 5.57 -11.84
N TYR A 9 28.48 5.53 -13.10
CA TYR A 9 27.19 5.99 -13.55
C TYR A 9 26.23 5.10 -12.77
N GLN A 10 25.81 5.54 -11.58
CA GLN A 10 24.58 5.04 -11.02
C GLN A 10 23.54 5.54 -12.00
N PRO A 11 22.96 4.68 -12.86
CA PRO A 11 21.86 5.13 -13.67
C PRO A 11 20.85 5.69 -12.68
N SER A 12 20.63 7.01 -12.73
CA SER A 12 19.56 7.66 -11.99
C SER A 12 18.36 6.74 -12.14
N LYS A 13 17.80 6.25 -11.02
CA LYS A 13 16.73 5.24 -11.03
C LYS A 13 15.70 5.66 -12.06
N GLN A 14 15.76 5.10 -13.27
CA GLN A 14 14.90 5.51 -14.37
C GLN A 14 13.52 5.04 -13.96
N ARG A 15 12.76 5.96 -13.35
CA ARG A 15 11.37 5.72 -13.03
C ARG A 15 10.69 5.43 -14.35
N LEU A 16 10.10 4.25 -14.45
CA LEU A 16 9.33 3.85 -15.61
C LEU A 16 8.01 4.63 -15.59
N ASN A 17 8.01 5.88 -16.04
CA ASN A 17 6.85 6.77 -15.96
C ASN A 17 5.60 6.15 -16.60
N TRP A 18 5.77 5.38 -17.69
CA TRP A 18 4.68 4.64 -18.32
C TRP A 18 4.04 3.60 -17.37
N LEU A 19 4.81 2.99 -16.47
CA LEU A 19 4.31 2.04 -15.47
C LEU A 19 3.46 2.74 -14.41
N GLU A 20 3.89 3.93 -13.96
CA GLU A 20 3.10 4.79 -13.07
C GLU A 20 1.81 5.25 -13.77
N GLY A 21 1.87 5.49 -15.09
CA GLY A 21 0.69 5.71 -15.91
C GLY A 21 -0.30 4.53 -15.91
N ILE A 22 0.18 3.28 -15.98
CA ILE A 22 -0.71 2.10 -15.91
C ILE A 22 -1.40 2.04 -14.55
N ARG A 23 -0.68 2.31 -13.45
CA ARG A 23 -1.27 2.35 -12.11
C ARG A 23 -2.34 3.43 -11.97
N LEU A 24 -2.07 4.62 -12.48
CA LEU A 24 -3.03 5.72 -12.48
C LEU A 24 -4.27 5.35 -13.29
N LEU A 25 -4.08 4.79 -14.50
CA LEU A 25 -5.18 4.32 -15.35
C LEU A 25 -6.02 3.25 -14.63
N ALA A 26 -5.37 2.30 -13.95
CA ALA A 26 -6.05 1.27 -13.17
C ALA A 26 -6.86 1.90 -12.01
N ALA A 27 -6.26 2.81 -11.23
CA ALA A 27 -6.95 3.54 -10.15
C ALA A 27 -8.20 4.27 -10.65
N VAL A 28 -8.07 5.04 -11.73
CA VAL A 28 -9.19 5.77 -12.35
C VAL A 28 -10.25 4.80 -12.88
N GLY A 29 -9.84 3.71 -13.53
CA GLY A 29 -10.76 2.67 -14.01
C GLY A 29 -11.62 2.05 -12.91
N ILE A 30 -11.03 1.81 -11.73
CA ILE A 30 -11.76 1.30 -10.55
C ILE A 30 -12.77 2.34 -10.05
N LEU A 31 -12.37 3.62 -9.98
CA LEU A 31 -13.29 4.69 -9.57
C LEU A 31 -14.49 4.76 -10.51
N LEU A 32 -14.26 4.79 -11.82
CA LEU A 32 -15.33 4.87 -12.81
C LEU A 32 -16.25 3.64 -12.70
N TYR A 33 -15.68 2.45 -12.52
CA TYR A 33 -16.44 1.21 -12.35
C TYR A 33 -17.36 1.25 -11.14
N HIS A 34 -16.83 1.61 -9.97
CA HIS A 34 -17.63 1.70 -8.75
C HIS A 34 -18.68 2.82 -8.82
N ALA A 35 -18.37 3.95 -9.47
CA ALA A 35 -19.34 5.01 -9.70
C ALA A 35 -20.50 4.54 -10.57
N GLN A 36 -20.21 3.80 -11.64
CA GLN A 36 -21.22 3.24 -12.52
C GLN A 36 -22.07 2.17 -11.83
N LEU A 37 -21.44 1.27 -11.06
CA LEU A 37 -22.16 0.27 -10.27
C LEU A 37 -23.11 0.95 -9.26
N LEU A 38 -22.63 1.92 -8.49
CA LEU A 38 -23.45 2.55 -7.46
C LEU A 38 -24.60 3.35 -8.08
N PHE A 39 -24.33 4.12 -9.13
CA PHE A 39 -25.36 4.90 -9.83
C PHE A 39 -26.45 4.01 -10.45
N THR A 40 -26.05 2.88 -11.04
CA THR A 40 -26.99 1.92 -11.63
C THR A 40 -27.54 0.90 -10.63
N LYS A 41 -27.30 1.08 -9.33
CA LYS A 41 -27.75 0.17 -8.26
C LYS A 41 -27.35 -1.28 -8.53
N TYR A 42 -26.11 -1.46 -8.99
CA TYR A 42 -25.51 -2.75 -9.32
C TYR A 42 -26.27 -3.52 -10.42
N ALA A 43 -26.86 -2.81 -11.39
CA ALA A 43 -27.65 -3.41 -12.48
C ALA A 43 -26.90 -4.47 -13.31
N TYR A 44 -25.56 -4.43 -13.32
CA TYR A 44 -24.77 -5.41 -14.04
C TYR A 44 -23.48 -5.81 -13.31
N THR A 45 -23.28 -7.11 -13.23
CA THR A 45 -22.00 -7.75 -12.96
C THR A 45 -21.84 -8.93 -13.93
N PRO A 46 -20.62 -9.27 -14.39
CA PRO A 46 -20.44 -10.38 -15.30
C PRO A 46 -20.97 -11.69 -14.69
N GLN A 47 -21.84 -12.38 -15.41
CA GLN A 47 -22.43 -13.65 -15.02
C GLN A 47 -21.97 -14.77 -15.97
N PRO A 48 -21.89 -16.04 -15.53
CA PRO A 48 -21.41 -17.15 -16.36
C PRO A 48 -22.54 -17.70 -17.26
N THR A 49 -23.38 -16.81 -17.80
CA THR A 49 -24.59 -17.10 -18.61
C THR A 49 -24.34 -17.00 -20.12
N GLY A 50 -23.09 -16.82 -20.53
CA GLY A 50 -22.68 -16.66 -21.93
C GLY A 50 -22.69 -15.21 -22.41
N LEU A 51 -21.97 -14.96 -23.51
CA LEU A 51 -21.73 -13.62 -24.05
C LEU A 51 -23.03 -12.88 -24.41
N ARG A 52 -23.97 -13.56 -25.08
CA ARG A 52 -25.23 -12.95 -25.54
C ARG A 52 -26.11 -12.47 -24.38
N SER A 53 -26.22 -13.26 -23.32
CA SER A 53 -27.01 -12.90 -22.13
C SER A 53 -26.40 -11.70 -21.42
N ASN A 54 -25.09 -11.73 -21.16
CA ASN A 54 -24.40 -10.59 -20.54
C ASN A 54 -24.50 -9.32 -21.39
N TRP A 55 -24.38 -9.43 -22.71
CA TRP A 55 -24.52 -8.28 -23.59
C TRP A 55 -25.92 -7.66 -23.52
N ALA A 56 -26.98 -8.47 -23.44
CA ALA A 56 -28.33 -7.98 -23.25
C ALA A 56 -28.49 -7.26 -21.91
N THR A 57 -27.94 -7.82 -20.82
CA THR A 57 -27.97 -7.18 -19.49
C THR A 57 -27.16 -5.88 -19.46
N ILE A 58 -25.99 -5.81 -20.12
CA ILE A 58 -25.22 -4.57 -20.26
C ILE A 58 -26.02 -3.53 -21.04
N ALA A 59 -26.70 -3.92 -22.12
CA ALA A 59 -27.52 -3.01 -22.91
C ALA A 59 -28.67 -2.43 -22.07
N GLU A 60 -29.33 -3.26 -21.26
CA GLU A 60 -30.37 -2.84 -20.31
C GLU A 60 -29.81 -1.93 -19.20
N ALA A 61 -28.67 -2.28 -18.61
CA ALA A 61 -27.99 -1.46 -17.62
C ALA A 61 -27.55 -0.10 -18.21
N ASN A 62 -27.05 -0.08 -19.44
CA ASN A 62 -26.67 1.14 -20.14
C ASN A 62 -27.86 2.06 -20.42
N ALA A 63 -29.08 1.53 -20.57
CA ALA A 63 -30.27 2.36 -20.74
C ALA A 63 -30.49 3.31 -19.55
N HIS A 64 -30.05 2.92 -18.35
CA HIS A 64 -30.08 3.77 -17.14
C HIS A 64 -29.07 4.93 -17.18
N LEU A 65 -28.04 4.85 -18.04
CA LEU A 65 -27.02 5.90 -18.22
C LEU A 65 -27.39 6.92 -19.31
N GLY A 66 -28.62 6.82 -19.84
CA GLY A 66 -29.16 7.67 -20.88
C GLY A 66 -29.07 7.04 -22.28
N GLN A 67 -29.91 7.55 -23.20
CA GLN A 67 -30.03 7.01 -24.56
C GLN A 67 -28.97 7.54 -25.55
N ASN A 68 -27.99 8.30 -25.08
CA ASN A 68 -26.94 8.85 -25.94
C ASN A 68 -25.94 7.75 -26.33
N ALA A 69 -25.78 7.51 -27.63
CA ALA A 69 -24.85 6.52 -28.17
C ALA A 69 -23.40 6.74 -27.73
N LEU A 70 -22.96 8.00 -27.63
CA LEU A 70 -21.61 8.34 -27.16
C LEU A 70 -21.45 7.99 -25.67
N ALA A 71 -22.46 8.30 -24.85
CA ALA A 71 -22.45 7.96 -23.43
C ALA A 71 -22.41 6.43 -23.22
N SER A 72 -23.21 5.69 -24.01
CA SER A 72 -23.21 4.22 -24.00
C SER A 72 -21.85 3.63 -24.43
N ALA A 73 -21.21 4.22 -25.45
CA ALA A 73 -19.90 3.79 -25.92
C ALA A 73 -18.81 4.02 -24.86
N ILE A 74 -18.87 5.14 -24.13
CA ILE A 74 -17.93 5.46 -23.04
C ILE A 74 -18.20 4.59 -21.80
N ALA A 75 -19.46 4.31 -21.47
CA ALA A 75 -19.86 3.49 -20.32
C ALA A 75 -19.50 2.00 -20.48
N LEU A 76 -19.45 1.51 -21.72
CA LEU A 76 -19.19 0.09 -22.01
C LEU A 76 -17.88 -0.43 -21.40
N PRO A 77 -16.70 0.18 -21.63
CA PRO A 77 -15.46 -0.30 -21.01
C PRO A 77 -15.46 -0.16 -19.48
N VAL A 78 -16.25 0.76 -18.92
CA VAL A 78 -16.32 1.01 -17.47
C VAL A 78 -16.90 -0.18 -16.71
N TRP A 79 -17.84 -0.94 -17.29
CA TRP A 79 -18.39 -2.17 -16.68
C TRP A 79 -17.33 -3.23 -16.36
N PHE A 80 -16.17 -3.15 -16.98
CA PHE A 80 -15.07 -4.10 -16.83
C PHE A 80 -13.93 -3.55 -15.97
N GLY A 81 -14.11 -2.40 -15.30
CA GLY A 81 -13.07 -1.80 -14.48
C GLY A 81 -12.68 -2.60 -13.24
N PHE A 82 -13.44 -3.62 -12.83
CA PHE A 82 -13.01 -4.57 -11.79
C PHE A 82 -11.67 -5.25 -12.11
N GLN A 83 -11.37 -5.44 -13.40
CA GLN A 83 -10.12 -6.03 -13.89
C GLN A 83 -8.87 -5.20 -13.50
N ALA A 84 -9.05 -3.91 -13.21
CA ALA A 84 -7.96 -3.04 -12.82
C ALA A 84 -7.34 -3.38 -11.47
N VAL A 85 -8.07 -4.07 -10.58
CA VAL A 85 -7.49 -4.61 -9.34
C VAL A 85 -6.38 -5.63 -9.67
N ASP A 86 -6.61 -6.50 -10.66
CA ASP A 86 -5.62 -7.51 -11.06
C ASP A 86 -4.38 -6.89 -11.70
N ILE A 87 -4.54 -5.73 -12.35
CA ILE A 87 -3.42 -4.94 -12.87
C ILE A 87 -2.54 -4.44 -11.72
N PHE A 88 -3.13 -3.95 -10.62
CA PHE A 88 -2.35 -3.57 -9.44
C PHE A 88 -1.54 -4.74 -8.87
N ILE A 89 -2.13 -5.94 -8.82
CA ILE A 89 -1.47 -7.15 -8.32
C ILE A 89 -0.29 -7.54 -9.23
N LEU A 90 -0.51 -7.55 -10.55
CA LEU A 90 0.55 -7.83 -11.53
C LEU A 90 1.70 -6.82 -11.40
N ILE A 91 1.39 -5.53 -11.36
CA ILE A 91 2.40 -4.47 -11.21
C ILE A 91 3.11 -4.55 -9.86
N ALA A 92 2.42 -4.95 -8.78
CA ALA A 92 3.04 -5.14 -7.47
C ALA A 92 4.13 -6.22 -7.52
N GLY A 93 3.85 -7.37 -8.15
CA GLY A 93 4.84 -8.43 -8.37
C GLY A 93 6.01 -7.97 -9.26
N PHE A 94 5.73 -7.18 -10.29
CA PHE A 94 6.75 -6.59 -11.17
C PHE A 94 7.70 -5.66 -10.40
N VAL A 95 7.15 -4.69 -9.66
CA VAL A 95 7.95 -3.72 -8.91
C VAL A 95 8.66 -4.34 -7.71
N LEU A 96 8.13 -5.42 -7.14
CA LEU A 96 8.83 -6.20 -6.12
C LEU A 96 10.20 -6.68 -6.63
N VAL A 97 10.22 -7.39 -7.76
CA VAL A 97 11.45 -7.95 -8.33
C VAL A 97 12.42 -6.86 -8.74
N LEU A 98 11.95 -5.79 -9.39
CA LEU A 98 12.82 -4.65 -9.72
C LEU A 98 13.45 -4.02 -8.47
N SER A 99 12.66 -3.86 -7.40
CA SER A 99 13.15 -3.31 -6.14
C SER A 99 14.17 -4.23 -5.47
N LEU A 100 14.01 -5.56 -5.55
CA LEU A 100 14.96 -6.51 -4.96
C LEU A 100 16.25 -6.60 -5.79
N ARG A 101 16.14 -6.67 -7.12
CA ARG A 101 17.29 -6.68 -8.05
C ARG A 101 18.13 -5.40 -7.96
N SER A 102 17.51 -4.25 -7.67
CA SER A 102 18.22 -2.97 -7.54
C SER A 102 19.06 -2.84 -6.26
N LYS A 103 18.87 -3.72 -5.27
CA LYS A 103 19.62 -3.65 -4.00
C LYS A 103 20.86 -4.54 -4.11
N ALA A 104 22.03 -3.94 -3.90
CA ALA A 104 23.32 -4.64 -3.96
C ALA A 104 23.51 -5.67 -2.83
N HIS A 105 22.78 -5.52 -1.72
CA HIS A 105 22.89 -6.40 -0.55
C HIS A 105 21.58 -7.16 -0.31
N ALA A 106 21.70 -8.40 0.15
CA ALA A 106 20.57 -9.21 0.59
C ALA A 106 19.90 -8.53 1.79
N VAL A 107 18.71 -7.98 1.59
CA VAL A 107 17.90 -7.44 2.69
C VAL A 107 17.35 -8.62 3.47
N GLY A 108 17.49 -8.59 4.80
CA GLY A 108 16.87 -9.59 5.67
C GLY A 108 15.35 -9.63 5.45
N ALA A 109 14.76 -10.83 5.52
CA ALA A 109 13.32 -11.00 5.27
C ALA A 109 12.47 -10.12 6.22
N GLY A 110 12.88 -9.99 7.49
CA GLY A 110 12.21 -9.15 8.48
C GLY A 110 12.23 -7.66 8.13
N GLU A 111 13.39 -7.10 7.81
CA GLU A 111 13.52 -5.69 7.38
C GLU A 111 12.73 -5.41 6.10
N PHE A 112 12.74 -6.36 5.16
CA PHE A 112 11.95 -6.27 3.94
C PHE A 112 10.45 -6.20 4.25
N ILE A 113 9.94 -7.13 5.08
CA ILE A 113 8.53 -7.20 5.47
C ILE A 113 8.14 -5.91 6.20
N GLN A 114 8.89 -5.51 7.23
CA GLN A 114 8.62 -4.30 8.01
C GLN A 114 8.59 -3.06 7.12
N SER A 115 9.60 -2.85 6.27
CA SER A 115 9.66 -1.68 5.39
C SER A 115 8.48 -1.62 4.41
N ARG A 116 8.01 -2.77 3.93
CA ARG A 116 6.88 -2.86 3.00
C ARG A 116 5.54 -2.68 3.71
N LEU A 117 5.34 -3.33 4.86
CA LEU A 117 4.12 -3.18 5.66
C LEU A 117 3.92 -1.72 6.08
N LEU A 118 4.97 -1.03 6.55
CA LEU A 118 4.86 0.37 6.90
C LEU A 118 4.46 1.26 5.70
N ARG A 119 4.96 0.96 4.49
CA ARG A 119 4.56 1.71 3.28
C ARG A 119 3.11 1.48 2.86
N ILE A 120 2.51 0.37 3.27
CA ILE A 120 1.11 0.02 2.98
C ILE A 120 0.20 0.60 4.07
N LEU A 121 0.55 0.38 5.34
CA LEU A 121 -0.25 0.71 6.51
C LEU A 121 -0.26 2.20 6.82
N TRP A 122 0.85 2.94 6.66
CA TRP A 122 0.87 4.38 6.97
C TRP A 122 -0.08 5.20 6.08
N PRO A 123 -0.07 5.06 4.74
CA PRO A 123 -1.06 5.77 3.92
C PRO A 123 -2.49 5.28 4.19
N PHE A 124 -2.68 3.99 4.49
CA PHE A 124 -3.98 3.46 4.89
C PHE A 124 -4.53 4.15 6.14
N TRP A 125 -3.77 4.17 7.24
CA TRP A 125 -4.20 4.81 8.48
C TRP A 125 -4.33 6.33 8.33
N THR A 126 -3.48 6.94 7.53
CA THR A 126 -3.62 8.37 7.19
C THR A 126 -4.97 8.64 6.53
N VAL A 127 -5.34 7.86 5.50
CA VAL A 127 -6.63 8.00 4.84
C VAL A 127 -7.77 7.71 5.81
N ALA A 128 -7.68 6.64 6.60
CA ALA A 128 -8.72 6.28 7.57
C ALA A 128 -8.95 7.40 8.60
N TRP A 129 -7.90 7.86 9.29
CA TRP A 129 -8.00 8.89 10.32
C TRP A 129 -8.42 10.25 9.79
N LEU A 130 -8.09 10.61 8.55
CA LEU A 130 -8.57 11.84 7.93
C LEU A 130 -10.01 11.71 7.42
N ALA A 131 -10.38 10.55 6.86
CA ALA A 131 -11.70 10.35 6.25
C ALA A 131 -12.82 10.28 7.29
N TYR A 132 -12.63 9.58 8.41
CA TYR A 132 -13.72 9.37 9.38
C TYR A 132 -14.30 10.66 9.97
N PRO A 133 -13.50 11.63 10.47
CA PRO A 133 -14.04 12.91 10.95
C PRO A 133 -14.76 13.68 9.85
N ILE A 134 -14.23 13.67 8.62
CA ILE A 134 -14.85 14.34 7.47
C ILE A 134 -16.20 13.70 7.12
N LEU A 135 -16.27 12.37 7.07
CA LEU A 135 -17.51 11.63 6.82
C LEU A 135 -18.55 11.89 7.90
N TRP A 136 -18.13 11.94 9.16
CA TRP A 136 -19.00 12.28 10.28
C TRP A 136 -19.56 13.70 10.16
N LEU A 137 -18.70 14.68 9.85
CA LEU A 137 -19.12 16.08 9.62
C LEU A 137 -20.11 16.20 8.45
N ILE A 138 -19.82 15.55 7.32
CA ILE A 138 -20.72 15.50 6.17
C ILE A 138 -22.05 14.84 6.57
N GLY A 139 -22.00 13.74 7.31
CA GLY A 139 -23.18 13.01 7.80
C GLY A 139 -24.07 13.85 8.70
N ILE A 140 -23.50 14.73 9.54
CA ILE A 140 -24.26 15.71 10.31
C ILE A 140 -24.83 16.79 9.39
N ALA A 141 -24.00 17.43 8.57
CA ALA A 141 -24.40 18.57 7.75
C ALA A 141 -25.49 18.21 6.72
N THR A 142 -25.51 16.97 6.25
CA THR A 142 -26.44 16.47 5.22
C THR A 142 -27.53 15.56 5.77
N ASN A 143 -27.54 15.32 7.09
CA ASN A 143 -28.41 14.34 7.73
C ASN A 143 -28.38 12.95 7.05
N SER A 144 -27.20 12.52 6.61
CA SER A 144 -26.96 11.23 5.95
C SER A 144 -26.26 10.25 6.90
N TYR A 145 -25.85 9.09 6.38
CA TYR A 145 -25.13 8.07 7.15
C TYR A 145 -23.95 8.66 7.93
N ARG A 146 -23.86 8.30 9.21
CA ARG A 146 -22.79 8.67 10.13
C ARG A 146 -22.10 7.38 10.59
N PRO A 147 -20.78 7.22 10.36
CA PRO A 147 -20.09 6.04 10.85
C PRO A 147 -20.16 6.03 12.37
N SER A 148 -20.56 4.90 12.97
CA SER A 148 -20.54 4.77 14.42
C SER A 148 -19.08 4.75 14.91
N PRO A 149 -18.82 5.06 16.20
CA PRO A 149 -17.49 4.90 16.77
C PRO A 149 -16.95 3.48 16.62
N TRP A 150 -17.84 2.48 16.66
CA TRP A 150 -17.47 1.08 16.48
C TRP A 150 -17.09 0.76 15.05
N ASP A 151 -17.83 1.24 14.05
CA ASP A 151 -17.47 1.06 12.64
C ASP A 151 -16.15 1.75 12.30
N THR A 152 -15.91 2.90 12.92
CA THR A 152 -14.65 3.66 12.81
C THR A 152 -13.47 2.89 13.37
N PHE A 153 -13.61 2.37 14.60
CA PHE A 153 -12.61 1.53 15.24
C PHE A 153 -12.35 0.25 14.44
N ALA A 154 -13.43 -0.41 14.03
CA ALA A 154 -13.39 -1.66 13.30
C ALA A 154 -12.70 -1.49 11.93
N GLY A 155 -13.02 -0.44 11.18
CA GLY A 155 -12.34 -0.17 9.90
C GLY A 155 -10.89 0.27 10.06
N ALA A 156 -10.53 1.05 11.09
CA ALA A 156 -9.14 1.42 11.36
C ALA A 156 -8.24 0.25 11.78
N THR A 157 -8.82 -0.75 12.46
CA THR A 157 -8.11 -1.95 12.96
C THR A 157 -8.21 -3.15 12.02
N PHE A 158 -9.12 -3.11 11.03
CA PHE A 158 -9.43 -4.21 10.12
C PHE A 158 -8.21 -4.93 9.50
N PRO A 159 -7.16 -4.24 9.01
CA PRO A 159 -6.01 -4.94 8.41
C PRO A 159 -5.27 -5.88 9.34
N LEU A 160 -5.49 -5.78 10.66
CA LEU A 160 -4.83 -6.54 11.70
C LEU A 160 -5.68 -7.74 12.18
N LEU A 161 -6.92 -7.89 11.72
CA LEU A 161 -7.87 -8.88 12.20
C LEU A 161 -8.09 -10.01 11.16
N PHE A 162 -7.99 -11.27 11.61
CA PHE A 162 -8.12 -12.45 10.73
C PHE A 162 -9.58 -12.83 10.45
N GLY A 163 -10.47 -12.64 11.41
CA GLY A 163 -11.92 -12.83 11.27
C GLY A 163 -12.62 -11.50 11.50
N PHE A 164 -13.20 -10.95 10.44
CA PHE A 164 -13.93 -9.70 10.51
C PHE A 164 -15.25 -9.85 9.76
N ASP A 165 -16.29 -9.26 10.32
CA ASP A 165 -17.60 -9.19 9.70
C ASP A 165 -17.51 -8.34 8.43
N GLY A 166 -17.58 -8.99 7.27
CA GLY A 166 -17.45 -8.34 5.97
C GLY A 166 -18.41 -7.18 5.78
N GLU A 167 -19.60 -7.23 6.41
CA GLU A 167 -20.60 -6.16 6.35
C GLU A 167 -20.07 -4.85 6.94
N ARG A 168 -19.34 -4.91 8.06
CA ARG A 168 -18.78 -3.71 8.72
C ARG A 168 -17.68 -3.04 7.90
N LEU A 169 -16.92 -3.82 7.14
CA LEU A 169 -15.85 -3.28 6.28
C LEU A 169 -16.47 -2.62 5.06
N LEU A 170 -17.41 -3.31 4.41
CA LEU A 170 -18.11 -2.81 3.25
C LEU A 170 -18.92 -1.55 3.60
N ALA A 171 -19.45 -1.45 4.82
CA ALA A 171 -20.15 -0.27 5.33
C ALA A 171 -19.25 0.97 5.52
N THR A 172 -17.93 0.80 5.62
CA THR A 172 -17.00 1.93 5.75
C THR A 172 -16.40 2.31 4.40
N SER A 173 -15.64 1.42 3.79
CA SER A 173 -15.09 1.62 2.45
C SER A 173 -14.85 0.27 1.78
N GLY A 174 -15.72 -0.09 0.84
CA GLY A 174 -15.61 -1.32 0.07
C GLY A 174 -14.17 -1.64 -0.38
N PRO A 175 -13.44 -0.71 -1.04
CA PRO A 175 -12.09 -0.96 -1.55
C PRO A 175 -11.02 -1.40 -0.55
N TRP A 176 -11.23 -1.19 0.75
CA TRP A 176 -10.23 -1.51 1.78
C TRP A 176 -10.00 -3.02 1.96
N TRP A 177 -10.87 -3.85 1.38
CA TRP A 177 -10.66 -5.30 1.25
C TRP A 177 -9.33 -5.67 0.58
N PHE A 178 -8.77 -4.77 -0.24
CA PHE A 178 -7.49 -4.97 -0.94
C PHE A 178 -6.28 -4.91 -0.01
N ILE A 179 -6.39 -4.27 1.17
CA ILE A 179 -5.28 -4.15 2.13
C ILE A 179 -4.76 -5.52 2.62
N PRO A 180 -5.60 -6.40 3.20
CA PRO A 180 -5.13 -7.73 3.63
C PRO A 180 -4.58 -8.56 2.47
N LEU A 181 -5.08 -8.37 1.24
CA LEU A 181 -4.53 -9.01 0.05
C LEU A 181 -3.06 -8.59 -0.20
N ILE A 182 -2.76 -7.28 -0.21
CA ILE A 182 -1.38 -6.81 -0.41
C ILE A 182 -0.49 -7.19 0.78
N ILE A 183 -1.01 -7.17 2.01
CA ILE A 183 -0.29 -7.65 3.20
C ILE A 183 0.09 -9.12 3.02
N SER A 184 -0.84 -9.97 2.57
CA SER A 184 -0.58 -11.39 2.27
C SER A 184 0.55 -11.56 1.26
N PHE A 185 0.52 -10.79 0.16
CA PHE A 185 1.61 -10.79 -0.82
C PHE A 185 2.93 -10.31 -0.23
N THR A 186 2.91 -9.31 0.64
CA THR A 186 4.11 -8.79 1.31
C THR A 186 4.75 -9.85 2.21
N LEU A 187 3.94 -10.60 2.95
CA LEU A 187 4.40 -11.65 3.86
C LEU A 187 4.98 -12.86 3.11
N ILE A 188 4.36 -13.27 2.00
CA ILE A 188 4.85 -14.42 1.20
C ILE A 188 5.98 -14.05 0.22
N SER A 189 6.18 -12.75 -0.06
CA SER A 189 7.19 -12.26 -1.01
C SER A 189 8.61 -12.79 -0.79
N PRO A 190 9.15 -12.89 0.44
CA PRO A 190 10.48 -13.47 0.65
C PRO A 190 10.59 -14.93 0.19
N ILE A 191 9.54 -15.73 0.43
CA ILE A 191 9.48 -17.13 0.00
C ILE A 191 9.41 -17.19 -1.53
N LEU A 192 8.51 -16.41 -2.16
CA LEU A 192 8.39 -16.36 -3.61
C LEU A 192 9.70 -15.90 -4.28
N TRP A 193 10.42 -14.95 -3.66
CA TRP A 193 11.72 -14.50 -4.13
C TRP A 193 12.79 -15.59 -4.05
N GLN A 194 12.85 -16.33 -2.94
CA GLN A 194 13.76 -17.47 -2.81
C GLN A 194 13.43 -18.57 -3.83
N LEU A 195 12.15 -18.89 -4.02
CA LEU A 195 11.71 -19.87 -5.02
C LEU A 195 12.01 -19.40 -6.45
N LEU A 196 11.83 -18.10 -6.75
CA LEU A 196 12.19 -17.53 -8.05
C LEU A 196 13.67 -17.74 -8.36
N ASN A 197 14.56 -17.49 -7.39
CA ASN A 197 16.00 -17.67 -7.56
C ASN A 197 16.42 -19.14 -7.58
N ARG A 198 15.79 -20.00 -6.78
CA ARG A 198 16.16 -21.42 -6.64
C ARG A 198 15.60 -22.30 -7.74
N TRP A 199 14.32 -22.15 -8.07
CA TRP A 199 13.62 -22.98 -9.06
C TRP A 199 13.58 -22.34 -10.44
N GLY A 200 13.85 -21.05 -10.53
CA GLY A 200 13.73 -20.29 -11.76
C GLY A 200 12.29 -19.87 -12.08
N THR A 201 12.17 -18.89 -12.98
CA THR A 201 10.91 -18.25 -13.35
C THR A 201 9.86 -19.22 -13.87
N ARG A 202 10.26 -20.18 -14.72
CA ARG A 202 9.34 -21.14 -15.37
C ARG A 202 8.65 -22.04 -14.34
N ASN A 203 9.42 -22.59 -13.40
CA ASN A 203 8.88 -23.52 -12.40
C ASN A 203 7.98 -22.79 -11.41
N LEU A 204 8.38 -21.59 -10.96
CA LEU A 204 7.54 -20.77 -10.09
C LEU A 204 6.21 -20.39 -10.78
N LEU A 205 6.24 -20.01 -12.05
CA LEU A 205 5.03 -19.75 -12.84
C LEU A 205 4.14 -20.99 -12.94
N LEU A 206 4.71 -22.15 -13.26
CA LEU A 206 3.92 -23.38 -13.41
C LEU A 206 3.24 -23.78 -12.09
N VAL A 207 3.98 -23.78 -10.98
CA VAL A 207 3.45 -24.15 -9.66
C VAL A 207 2.39 -23.15 -9.21
N SER A 208 2.67 -21.84 -9.30
CA SER A 208 1.69 -20.82 -8.93
C SER A 208 0.44 -20.87 -9.79
N LEU A 209 0.58 -21.15 -11.09
CA LEU A 209 -0.56 -21.34 -12.00
C LEU A 209 -1.40 -22.54 -11.58
N VAL A 210 -0.80 -23.71 -11.35
CA VAL A 210 -1.53 -24.91 -10.92
C VAL A 210 -2.26 -24.66 -9.60
N VAL A 211 -1.58 -24.09 -8.60
CA VAL A 211 -2.19 -23.76 -7.29
C VAL A 211 -3.37 -22.80 -7.46
N THR A 212 -3.19 -21.74 -8.26
CA THR A 212 -4.25 -20.74 -8.49
C THR A 212 -5.44 -21.37 -9.22
N LEU A 213 -5.21 -22.17 -10.27
CA LEU A 213 -6.28 -22.82 -11.03
C LEU A 213 -7.05 -23.83 -10.18
N LEU A 214 -6.37 -24.63 -9.36
CA LEU A 214 -7.03 -25.57 -8.44
C LEU A 214 -7.87 -24.85 -7.40
N TYR A 215 -7.31 -23.79 -6.79
CA TYR A 215 -8.05 -22.97 -5.83
C TYR A 215 -9.30 -22.34 -6.47
N ARG A 216 -9.17 -21.74 -7.66
CA ARG A 216 -10.29 -21.11 -8.35
C ARG A 216 -11.31 -22.11 -8.87
N TYR A 217 -10.86 -23.27 -9.34
CA TYR A 217 -11.75 -24.37 -9.68
C TYR A 217 -12.61 -24.75 -8.46
N ALA A 218 -11.97 -24.94 -7.30
CA ALA A 218 -12.70 -25.23 -6.08
C ALA A 218 -13.65 -24.10 -5.68
N ALA A 219 -13.20 -22.85 -5.72
CA ALA A 219 -14.02 -21.68 -5.41
C ALA A 219 -15.28 -21.62 -6.29
N VAL A 220 -15.13 -21.73 -7.62
CA VAL A 220 -16.23 -21.58 -8.59
C VAL A 220 -17.18 -22.78 -8.60
N TYR A 221 -16.68 -24.01 -8.44
CA TYR A 221 -17.50 -25.21 -8.58
C TYR A 221 -18.01 -25.77 -7.26
N HIS A 222 -17.30 -25.56 -6.15
CA HIS A 222 -17.65 -26.13 -4.85
C HIS A 222 -18.08 -25.10 -3.81
N PHE A 223 -17.59 -23.86 -3.88
CA PHE A 223 -17.84 -22.84 -2.85
C PHE A 223 -18.64 -21.62 -3.33
N GLY A 224 -19.26 -21.68 -4.52
CA GLY A 224 -20.11 -20.60 -5.03
C GLY A 224 -19.38 -19.28 -5.34
N GLY A 225 -18.06 -19.30 -5.47
CA GLY A 225 -17.24 -18.11 -5.67
C GLY A 225 -17.56 -17.35 -6.97
N HIS A 226 -17.47 -16.02 -6.91
CA HIS A 226 -17.68 -15.12 -8.04
C HIS A 226 -16.36 -14.74 -8.73
N LEU A 227 -16.44 -14.26 -9.97
CA LEU A 227 -15.30 -13.77 -10.73
C LEU A 227 -14.52 -12.66 -9.98
N THR A 228 -15.26 -11.67 -9.50
CA THR A 228 -14.75 -10.51 -8.75
C THR A 228 -14.26 -10.88 -7.35
N TYR A 229 -14.93 -11.86 -6.74
CA TYR A 229 -14.80 -12.23 -5.34
C TYR A 229 -14.74 -13.74 -5.25
N SER A 230 -13.56 -14.32 -5.41
CA SER A 230 -13.34 -15.75 -5.14
C SER A 230 -13.31 -15.99 -3.62
N MET A 231 -14.38 -15.58 -2.94
CA MET A 231 -14.60 -15.79 -1.53
C MET A 231 -15.12 -17.20 -1.33
N LEU A 232 -14.60 -17.86 -0.29
CA LEU A 232 -15.21 -19.07 0.23
C LEU A 232 -16.48 -18.64 0.97
N ASP A 233 -17.61 -19.28 0.66
CA ASP A 233 -18.83 -19.16 1.44
C ASP A 233 -18.51 -19.57 2.90
N THR A 234 -18.52 -18.60 3.79
CA THR A 234 -18.18 -18.78 5.22
C THR A 234 -19.27 -18.12 6.04
N PRO A 235 -19.48 -18.51 7.31
CA PRO A 235 -20.51 -17.90 8.15
C PRO A 235 -20.43 -16.37 8.26
N ASN A 236 -19.23 -15.81 8.08
CA ASN A 236 -18.97 -14.37 8.12
C ASN A 236 -18.81 -13.74 6.71
N ASN A 237 -19.10 -14.50 5.65
CA ASN A 237 -19.00 -14.13 4.23
C ASN A 237 -17.64 -13.54 3.80
N TRP A 238 -16.57 -13.72 4.59
CA TRP A 238 -15.30 -13.04 4.36
C TRP A 238 -14.10 -13.76 4.99
N LEU A 239 -13.05 -14.00 4.19
CA LEU A 239 -11.73 -14.48 4.65
C LEU A 239 -10.60 -13.64 4.02
N PRO A 240 -10.07 -12.62 4.75
CA PRO A 240 -9.21 -11.58 4.17
C PRO A 240 -7.90 -12.12 3.58
N PHE A 241 -7.34 -13.18 4.18
CA PHE A 241 -6.05 -13.77 3.79
C PHE A 241 -6.17 -14.93 2.82
N VAL A 242 -7.37 -15.31 2.37
CA VAL A 242 -7.54 -16.48 1.50
C VAL A 242 -7.58 -16.06 0.02
N SER A 243 -7.97 -14.81 -0.24
CA SER A 243 -8.02 -14.21 -1.59
C SER A 243 -6.67 -14.13 -2.31
N PHE A 244 -5.52 -14.15 -1.61
CA PHE A 244 -4.22 -14.08 -2.31
C PHE A 244 -3.94 -15.31 -3.15
N VAL A 245 -4.45 -16.49 -2.76
CA VAL A 245 -4.24 -17.73 -3.52
C VAL A 245 -4.91 -17.63 -4.90
N ALA A 246 -6.10 -17.05 -4.98
CA ALA A 246 -6.79 -16.76 -6.25
C ALA A 246 -6.02 -15.80 -7.17
N LYS A 247 -5.11 -14.99 -6.63
CA LYS A 247 -4.37 -13.97 -7.37
C LYS A 247 -2.87 -14.26 -7.46
N LEU A 248 -2.43 -15.43 -6.95
CA LEU A 248 -1.02 -15.79 -6.82
C LEU A 248 -0.32 -15.85 -8.17
N SER A 249 -0.93 -16.51 -9.17
CA SER A 249 -0.37 -16.59 -10.52
C SER A 249 -0.21 -15.21 -11.16
N THR A 250 -1.17 -14.30 -10.97
CA THR A 250 -1.13 -12.93 -11.53
C THR A 250 0.04 -12.14 -10.93
N PHE A 251 0.24 -12.24 -9.61
CA PHE A 251 1.40 -11.63 -8.94
C PHE A 251 2.72 -12.21 -9.44
N VAL A 252 2.82 -13.55 -9.56
CA VAL A 252 4.03 -14.24 -10.03
C VAL A 252 4.31 -13.93 -11.51
N VAL A 253 3.29 -13.75 -12.36
CA VAL A 253 3.48 -13.25 -13.73
C VAL A 253 4.15 -11.87 -13.72
N GLY A 254 3.72 -10.98 -12.83
CA GLY A 254 4.40 -9.72 -12.59
C GLY A 254 5.90 -9.91 -12.27
N MET A 255 6.20 -10.80 -11.33
CA MET A 255 7.59 -11.13 -10.95
C MET A 255 8.39 -11.68 -12.15
N ALA A 256 7.80 -12.58 -12.93
CA ALA A 256 8.41 -13.17 -14.11
C ALA A 256 8.68 -12.15 -15.21
N MET A 257 7.74 -11.23 -15.45
CA MET A 257 7.91 -10.12 -16.39
C MET A 257 9.06 -9.20 -15.98
N ALA A 258 9.21 -8.94 -14.68
CA ALA A 258 10.31 -8.13 -14.17
C ALA A 258 11.68 -8.83 -14.28
N GLU A 259 11.73 -10.14 -14.02
CA GLU A 259 12.95 -10.93 -14.20
C GLU A 259 13.39 -10.94 -15.68
N ALA A 260 12.45 -11.15 -16.60
CA ALA A 260 12.70 -11.05 -18.03
C ALA A 260 13.15 -9.62 -18.41
N TYR A 261 12.52 -8.60 -17.83
CA TYR A 261 12.88 -7.20 -18.03
C TYR A 261 14.33 -6.90 -17.62
N CYS A 262 14.75 -7.34 -16.43
CA CYS A 262 16.12 -7.20 -15.93
C CYS A 262 17.16 -7.90 -16.82
N GLN A 263 16.76 -8.93 -17.57
CA GLN A 263 17.61 -9.67 -18.48
C GLN A 263 17.51 -9.17 -19.93
N HIS A 264 16.92 -7.98 -20.14
CA HIS A 264 16.70 -7.37 -21.46
C HIS A 264 15.94 -8.28 -22.45
N ARG A 265 15.03 -9.11 -21.95
CA ARG A 265 14.23 -10.06 -22.75
C ARG A 265 12.74 -10.02 -22.40
N GLY A 266 11.94 -10.68 -23.22
CA GLY A 266 10.51 -10.87 -22.98
C GLY A 266 9.59 -9.83 -23.64
N PRO A 267 8.28 -9.86 -23.33
CA PRO A 267 7.24 -9.14 -24.08
C PRO A 267 7.45 -7.62 -24.09
N LEU A 268 8.01 -7.08 -23.02
CA LEU A 268 8.27 -5.65 -22.87
C LEU A 268 9.36 -5.12 -23.84
N PHE A 269 10.11 -5.97 -24.54
CA PHE A 269 11.07 -5.58 -25.57
C PHE A 269 10.64 -6.00 -26.99
N TRP A 270 9.45 -6.59 -27.15
CA TRP A 270 8.90 -6.87 -28.47
C TRP A 270 8.58 -5.57 -29.21
N GLN A 271 8.49 -5.66 -30.54
CA GLN A 271 7.98 -4.57 -31.37
C GLN A 271 6.58 -4.16 -30.88
N PRO A 272 6.27 -2.85 -30.81
CA PRO A 272 4.98 -2.37 -30.28
C PRO A 272 3.76 -3.00 -30.94
N GLN A 273 3.79 -3.20 -32.26
CA GLN A 273 2.69 -3.82 -33.01
C GLN A 273 2.46 -5.28 -32.61
N ARG A 274 3.54 -6.07 -32.45
CA ARG A 274 3.45 -7.46 -31.98
C ARG A 274 2.92 -7.54 -30.55
N LEU A 275 3.42 -6.66 -29.67
CA LEU A 275 2.98 -6.57 -28.27
C LEU A 275 1.49 -6.22 -28.19
N LEU A 276 1.03 -5.27 -28.99
CA LEU A 276 -0.37 -4.85 -29.05
C LEU A 276 -1.28 -5.98 -29.54
N TRP A 277 -0.95 -6.64 -30.66
CA TRP A 277 -1.79 -7.70 -31.21
C TRP A 277 -1.91 -8.92 -30.30
N ILE A 278 -0.79 -9.37 -29.72
CA ILE A 278 -0.84 -10.48 -28.75
C ILE A 278 -1.61 -10.05 -27.50
N GLY A 279 -1.41 -8.81 -27.03
CA GLY A 279 -2.17 -8.23 -25.93
C GLY A 279 -3.68 -8.22 -26.20
N LEU A 280 -4.10 -7.79 -27.40
CA LEU A 280 -5.50 -7.79 -27.84
C LEU A 280 -6.07 -9.20 -27.91
N LEU A 281 -5.34 -10.17 -28.46
CA LEU A 281 -5.79 -11.56 -28.52
C LEU A 281 -5.97 -12.18 -27.13
N VAL A 282 -5.00 -11.98 -26.24
CA VAL A 282 -5.04 -12.47 -24.86
C VAL A 282 -6.17 -11.79 -24.07
N TYR A 283 -6.33 -10.47 -24.24
CA TYR A 283 -7.41 -9.72 -23.62
C TYR A 283 -8.78 -10.17 -24.12
N ALA A 284 -8.96 -10.32 -25.44
CA ALA A 284 -10.20 -10.81 -26.04
C ALA A 284 -10.54 -12.23 -25.57
N ALA A 285 -9.56 -13.12 -25.48
CA ALA A 285 -9.76 -14.46 -24.94
C ALA A 285 -10.22 -14.41 -23.47
N GLY A 286 -9.58 -13.60 -22.63
CA GLY A 286 -10.02 -13.37 -21.25
C GLY A 286 -11.41 -12.75 -21.15
N PHE A 287 -11.70 -11.80 -22.03
CA PHE A 287 -12.98 -11.09 -22.11
C PHE A 287 -14.12 -12.01 -22.54
N VAL A 288 -13.89 -12.95 -23.45
CA VAL A 288 -14.91 -13.96 -23.79
C VAL A 288 -15.04 -14.97 -22.65
N ALA A 289 -13.90 -15.43 -22.09
CA ALA A 289 -13.88 -16.41 -21.02
C ALA A 289 -14.66 -15.97 -19.77
N GLN A 290 -14.60 -14.70 -19.38
CA GLN A 290 -15.32 -14.22 -18.18
C GLN A 290 -16.85 -14.38 -18.25
N PHE A 291 -17.44 -14.68 -19.40
CA PHE A 291 -18.87 -14.92 -19.55
C PHE A 291 -19.26 -16.40 -19.42
N TYR A 292 -18.30 -17.29 -19.17
CA TYR A 292 -18.52 -18.72 -19.01
C TYR A 292 -17.92 -19.20 -17.69
N ARG A 293 -18.58 -20.16 -17.04
CA ARG A 293 -18.16 -20.68 -15.73
C ARG A 293 -16.73 -21.23 -15.73
N MET A 294 -16.35 -21.95 -16.78
CA MET A 294 -14.97 -22.45 -16.91
C MET A 294 -13.97 -21.29 -17.11
N GLY A 295 -14.38 -20.26 -17.85
CA GLY A 295 -13.53 -19.12 -18.09
C GLY A 295 -13.31 -18.26 -16.85
N TRP A 296 -14.24 -18.27 -15.88
CA TRP A 296 -14.00 -17.69 -14.55
C TRP A 296 -12.79 -18.27 -13.86
N VAL A 297 -12.37 -19.51 -14.14
CA VAL A 297 -11.15 -20.07 -13.53
C VAL A 297 -9.88 -19.38 -14.07
N VAL A 298 -9.87 -18.97 -15.34
CA VAL A 298 -8.66 -18.53 -16.06
C VAL A 298 -8.60 -17.04 -16.39
N CYS A 299 -9.74 -16.34 -16.45
CA CYS A 299 -9.77 -14.98 -17.00
C CYS A 299 -9.04 -13.93 -16.17
N ASP A 300 -8.93 -14.08 -14.84
CA ASP A 300 -8.14 -13.18 -13.98
C ASP A 300 -6.64 -13.20 -14.29
N LEU A 301 -6.17 -14.20 -15.04
CA LEU A 301 -4.82 -14.22 -15.56
C LEU A 301 -4.77 -13.53 -16.93
N LEU A 302 -5.69 -13.89 -17.83
CA LEU A 302 -5.68 -13.42 -19.21
C LEU A 302 -5.97 -11.91 -19.32
N LEU A 303 -6.96 -11.42 -18.59
CA LEU A 303 -7.40 -10.03 -18.62
C LEU A 303 -6.29 -9.04 -18.22
N PRO A 304 -5.64 -9.14 -17.04
CA PRO A 304 -4.58 -8.20 -16.68
C PRO A 304 -3.34 -8.34 -17.55
N ILE A 305 -2.98 -9.54 -18.02
CA ILE A 305 -1.84 -9.72 -18.94
C ILE A 305 -2.11 -8.99 -20.26
N GLY A 306 -3.25 -9.28 -20.89
CA GLY A 306 -3.65 -8.65 -22.15
C GLY A 306 -3.74 -7.13 -22.00
N PHE A 307 -4.39 -6.65 -20.94
CA PHE A 307 -4.52 -5.23 -20.67
C PHE A 307 -3.16 -4.55 -20.45
N VAL A 308 -2.27 -5.10 -19.62
CA VAL A 308 -0.95 -4.51 -19.36
C VAL A 308 -0.12 -4.45 -20.64
N MET A 309 -0.21 -5.44 -21.53
CA MET A 309 0.47 -5.41 -22.84
C MET A 309 -0.06 -4.26 -23.72
N ILE A 310 -1.38 -4.10 -23.82
CA ILE A 310 -2.02 -3.01 -24.58
C ILE A 310 -1.64 -1.65 -23.98
N ALA A 311 -1.84 -1.49 -22.66
CA ALA A 311 -1.58 -0.26 -21.94
C ALA A 311 -0.09 0.13 -21.98
N ALA A 312 0.83 -0.85 -21.93
CA ALA A 312 2.25 -0.58 -22.08
C ALA A 312 2.59 0.02 -23.44
N VAL A 313 1.99 -0.45 -24.55
CA VAL A 313 2.20 0.13 -25.88
C VAL A 313 1.70 1.58 -25.93
N VAL A 314 0.46 1.80 -25.49
CA VAL A 314 -0.17 3.13 -25.51
C VAL A 314 0.59 4.11 -24.62
N LEU A 315 0.84 3.77 -23.37
CA LEU A 315 1.47 4.69 -22.41
C LEU A 315 2.96 4.91 -22.69
N ARG A 316 3.67 3.95 -23.29
CA ARG A 316 5.02 4.20 -23.80
C ARG A 316 5.01 5.21 -24.94
N SER A 317 4.07 5.08 -25.88
CA SER A 317 3.90 6.06 -26.96
C SER A 317 3.58 7.45 -26.41
N LEU A 318 2.66 7.55 -25.44
CA LEU A 318 2.37 8.82 -24.76
C LEU A 318 3.55 9.36 -23.95
N SER A 319 4.40 8.49 -23.40
CA SER A 319 5.58 8.92 -22.64
C SER A 319 6.69 9.54 -23.50
N ASN A 320 6.58 9.46 -24.83
CA ASN A 320 7.43 10.22 -25.73
C ASN A 320 7.16 11.73 -25.65
N VAL A 321 5.99 12.14 -25.15
CA VAL A 321 5.67 13.54 -24.84
C VAL A 321 6.15 13.85 -23.42
N PRO A 322 7.16 14.75 -23.24
CA PRO A 322 7.77 14.98 -21.92
C PRO A 322 6.78 15.42 -20.84
N ALA A 323 5.79 16.25 -21.20
CA ALA A 323 4.76 16.73 -20.28
C ALA A 323 3.88 15.57 -19.76
N LEU A 324 3.45 14.66 -20.65
CA LEU A 324 2.66 13.49 -20.27
C LEU A 324 3.49 12.49 -19.46
N SER A 325 4.76 12.28 -19.83
CA SER A 325 5.69 11.45 -19.06
C SER A 325 5.89 11.97 -17.64
N ALA A 326 6.11 13.28 -17.50
CA ALA A 326 6.23 13.93 -16.20
C ALA A 326 4.92 13.85 -15.39
N ALA A 327 3.77 14.06 -16.04
CA ALA A 327 2.47 13.94 -15.40
C ALA A 327 2.21 12.51 -14.90
N MET A 328 2.45 11.49 -15.72
CA MET A 328 2.32 10.08 -15.31
C MET A 328 3.22 9.74 -14.12
N GLY A 329 4.48 10.18 -14.17
CA GLY A 329 5.45 9.93 -13.09
C GLY A 329 5.14 10.68 -11.79
N ARG A 330 4.52 11.86 -11.86
CA ARG A 330 4.10 12.65 -10.68
C ARG A 330 2.80 12.13 -10.10
N LEU A 331 1.76 11.97 -10.93
CA LEU A 331 0.42 11.62 -10.50
C LEU A 331 0.31 10.14 -10.11
N GLY A 332 1.02 9.24 -10.80
CA GLY A 332 0.93 7.80 -10.54
C GLY A 332 1.47 7.37 -9.18
N VAL A 333 2.35 8.16 -8.55
CA VAL A 333 2.83 7.92 -7.17
C VAL A 333 1.67 7.94 -6.16
N HIS A 334 0.62 8.72 -6.46
CA HIS A 334 -0.56 8.89 -5.60
C HIS A 334 -1.66 7.84 -5.86
N SER A 335 -1.43 6.87 -6.77
CA SER A 335 -2.44 5.88 -7.18
C SER A 335 -2.92 4.99 -6.03
N TYR A 336 -2.06 4.70 -5.04
CA TYR A 336 -2.45 3.91 -3.88
C TYR A 336 -3.42 4.67 -2.97
N SER A 337 -3.09 5.91 -2.58
CA SER A 337 -3.97 6.74 -1.76
C SER A 337 -5.26 7.12 -2.50
N TYR A 338 -5.18 7.32 -3.82
CA TYR A 338 -6.37 7.43 -4.68
C TYR A 338 -7.27 6.20 -4.55
N PHE A 339 -6.70 5.01 -4.67
CA PHE A 339 -7.43 3.76 -4.50
C PHE A 339 -8.04 3.63 -3.09
N LEU A 340 -7.44 4.17 -2.04
CA LEU A 340 -8.01 4.12 -0.70
C LEU A 340 -9.17 5.10 -0.48
N ILE A 341 -9.14 6.25 -1.17
CA ILE A 341 -10.09 7.36 -0.98
C ILE A 341 -11.31 7.24 -1.89
N HIS A 342 -11.17 6.68 -3.10
CA HIS A 342 -12.23 6.77 -4.13
C HIS A 342 -13.60 6.28 -3.67
N GLY A 343 -13.67 5.24 -2.84
CA GLY A 343 -14.93 4.70 -2.32
C GLY A 343 -15.76 5.76 -1.60
N PHE A 344 -15.13 6.58 -0.75
CA PHE A 344 -15.80 7.67 -0.03
C PHE A 344 -16.29 8.78 -0.96
N VAL A 345 -15.47 9.16 -1.93
CA VAL A 345 -15.81 10.23 -2.87
C VAL A 345 -16.99 9.82 -3.74
N ILE A 346 -16.97 8.59 -4.27
CA ILE A 346 -18.07 8.06 -5.07
C ILE A 346 -19.34 7.98 -4.24
N ASP A 347 -19.29 7.32 -3.09
CA ASP A 347 -20.46 7.10 -2.26
C ASP A 347 -21.15 8.42 -1.86
N ARG A 348 -20.38 9.39 -1.35
CA ARG A 348 -20.92 10.68 -0.95
C ARG A 348 -21.43 11.49 -2.13
N THR A 349 -20.70 11.49 -3.25
CA THR A 349 -21.08 12.27 -4.43
C THR A 349 -22.33 11.71 -5.09
N ILE A 350 -22.42 10.38 -5.22
CA ILE A 350 -23.57 9.70 -5.80
C ILE A 350 -24.80 9.89 -4.90
N ASN A 351 -24.70 9.59 -3.61
CA ASN A 351 -25.87 9.58 -2.73
C ASN A 351 -26.36 10.99 -2.35
N LEU A 352 -25.47 11.98 -2.23
CA LEU A 352 -25.85 13.33 -1.78
C LEU A 352 -26.17 14.29 -2.92
N TRP A 353 -25.48 14.18 -4.06
CA TRP A 353 -25.59 15.17 -5.14
C TRP A 353 -26.19 14.61 -6.43
N VAL A 354 -25.67 13.49 -6.92
CA VAL A 354 -26.10 12.90 -8.21
C VAL A 354 -27.49 12.29 -8.10
N GLN A 355 -27.74 11.48 -7.07
CA GLN A 355 -28.97 10.71 -6.86
C GLN A 355 -29.30 9.91 -8.13
N ASP A 356 -30.55 9.95 -8.62
CA ASP A 356 -30.96 9.27 -9.86
C ASP A 356 -30.80 10.15 -11.13
N SER A 357 -30.07 11.27 -11.06
CA SER A 357 -29.92 12.19 -12.21
C SER A 357 -28.75 11.83 -13.12
N VAL A 358 -29.05 11.33 -14.31
CA VAL A 358 -28.06 10.98 -15.36
C VAL A 358 -27.18 12.17 -15.75
N TRP A 359 -27.74 13.37 -15.88
CA TRP A 359 -26.96 14.57 -16.20
C TRP A 359 -25.92 14.86 -15.11
N ARG A 360 -26.34 14.87 -13.84
CA ARG A 360 -25.43 15.10 -12.72
C ARG A 360 -24.37 14.02 -12.63
N TYR A 361 -24.70 12.77 -12.96
CA TYR A 361 -23.73 11.67 -13.00
C TYR A 361 -22.59 11.97 -13.98
N TRP A 362 -22.90 12.32 -15.22
CA TRP A 362 -21.89 12.61 -16.24
C TRP A 362 -21.02 13.84 -15.91
N VAL A 363 -21.61 14.87 -15.29
CA VAL A 363 -20.86 16.04 -14.79
C VAL A 363 -19.99 15.67 -13.58
N ALA A 364 -20.49 14.79 -12.71
CA ALA A 364 -19.79 14.38 -11.50
C ALA A 364 -18.56 13.51 -11.78
N LEU A 365 -18.56 12.67 -12.82
CA LEU A 365 -17.45 11.77 -13.14
C LEU A 365 -16.08 12.47 -13.20
N PRO A 366 -15.86 13.51 -14.04
CA PRO A 366 -14.57 14.20 -14.06
C PRO A 366 -14.25 14.89 -12.74
N LEU A 367 -15.25 15.43 -12.03
CA LEU A 367 -15.07 16.05 -10.71
C LEU A 367 -14.64 15.03 -9.66
N MET A 368 -15.21 13.82 -9.66
CA MET A 368 -14.81 12.73 -8.78
C MET A 368 -13.39 12.27 -9.09
N VAL A 369 -13.01 12.15 -10.37
CA VAL A 369 -11.64 11.77 -10.76
C VAL A 369 -10.61 12.79 -10.27
N VAL A 370 -10.83 14.08 -10.57
CA VAL A 370 -9.89 15.15 -10.19
C VAL A 370 -9.90 15.39 -8.68
N GLY A 371 -11.08 15.39 -8.06
CA GLY A 371 -11.25 15.58 -6.62
C GLY A 371 -10.59 14.46 -5.81
N THR A 372 -10.78 13.19 -6.20
CA THR A 372 -10.10 12.06 -5.55
C THR A 372 -8.58 12.16 -5.68
N LEU A 373 -8.07 12.60 -6.83
CA LEU A 373 -6.64 12.81 -7.03
C LEU A 373 -6.09 13.93 -6.15
N ALA A 374 -6.78 15.06 -6.06
CA ALA A 374 -6.40 16.15 -5.16
C ALA A 374 -6.37 15.69 -3.69
N LEU A 375 -7.40 14.97 -3.24
CA LEU A 375 -7.45 14.39 -1.90
C LEU A 375 -6.34 13.38 -1.64
N ALA A 376 -6.01 12.53 -2.62
CA ALA A 376 -4.89 11.59 -2.52
C ALA A 376 -3.54 12.31 -2.35
N MET A 377 -3.32 13.39 -3.08
CA MET A 377 -2.12 14.22 -2.92
C MET A 377 -2.04 14.87 -1.54
N ILE A 378 -3.17 15.35 -1.01
CA ILE A 378 -3.25 15.92 0.35
C ILE A 378 -2.96 14.84 1.41
N ALA A 379 -3.56 13.66 1.28
CA ALA A 379 -3.34 12.55 2.20
C ALA A 379 -1.87 12.10 2.20
N ASP A 380 -1.24 11.99 1.03
CA ASP A 380 0.18 11.66 0.91
C ASP A 380 1.09 12.73 1.51
N ALA A 381 0.72 14.01 1.38
CA ALA A 381 1.45 15.12 2.00
C ALA A 381 1.28 15.14 3.53
N ALA A 382 0.13 14.72 4.05
CA ALA A 382 -0.16 14.64 5.49
C ALA A 382 0.46 13.41 6.16
N CYS A 383 0.66 12.32 5.42
CA CYS A 383 1.15 11.04 5.94
C CYS A 383 2.45 11.15 6.78
N PRO A 384 3.50 11.87 6.35
CA PRO A 384 4.71 12.03 7.17
C PRO A 384 4.48 12.78 8.48
N PHE A 385 3.55 13.75 8.49
CA PHE A 385 3.21 14.50 9.70
C PHE A 385 2.50 13.58 10.71
N ILE A 386 1.45 12.88 10.26
CA ILE A 386 0.70 11.92 11.07
C ILE A 386 1.64 10.83 11.63
N GLN A 387 2.55 10.31 10.81
CA GLN A 387 3.53 9.33 11.23
C GLN A 387 4.42 9.86 12.38
N ARG A 388 4.95 11.09 12.25
CA ARG A 388 5.79 11.69 13.31
C ARG A 388 5.00 11.93 14.58
N SER A 389 3.78 12.46 14.47
CA SER A 389 2.90 12.69 15.61
C SER A 389 2.55 11.39 16.33
N ALA A 390 2.27 10.30 15.60
CA ALA A 390 1.99 9.00 16.20
C ALA A 390 3.21 8.40 16.92
N VAL A 391 4.40 8.53 16.34
CA VAL A 391 5.65 8.08 16.98
C VAL A 391 5.97 8.91 18.23
N GLN A 392 5.76 10.23 18.17
CA GLN A 392 5.94 11.10 19.33
C GLN A 392 4.97 10.72 20.45
N LEU A 393 3.67 10.61 20.14
CA LEU A 393 2.65 10.21 21.09
C LEU A 393 2.96 8.84 21.73
N TRP A 394 3.44 7.88 20.94
CA TRP A 394 3.85 6.58 21.45
C TRP A 394 5.01 6.70 22.46
N ARG A 395 6.01 7.53 22.17
CA ARG A 395 7.12 7.80 23.10
C ARG A 395 6.66 8.49 24.37
N ASP A 396 5.75 9.46 24.25
CA ASP A 396 5.21 10.18 25.40
C ASP A 396 4.40 9.24 26.30
N ILE A 397 3.60 8.32 25.71
CA ILE A 397 2.88 7.28 26.45
C ILE A 397 3.85 6.30 27.11
N ASP A 398 4.85 5.82 26.37
CA ASP A 398 5.87 4.91 26.90
C ASP A 398 6.61 5.54 28.08
N TYR A 399 6.97 6.83 27.97
CA TYR A 399 7.57 7.61 29.05
C TYR A 399 6.66 7.69 30.27
N VAL A 400 5.38 8.04 30.11
CA VAL A 400 4.41 8.10 31.22
C VAL A 400 4.19 6.74 31.87
N LEU A 401 4.19 5.65 31.10
CA LEU A 401 4.02 4.29 31.62
C LEU A 401 5.31 3.74 32.26
N MET A 402 6.48 4.18 31.81
CA MET A 402 7.79 3.84 32.37
C MET A 402 8.21 4.73 33.54
N GLN A 403 7.45 5.78 33.86
CA GLN A 403 7.59 6.49 35.13
C GLN A 403 7.22 5.54 36.27
N ASP A 404 8.18 4.70 36.65
CA ASP A 404 8.11 3.85 37.82
C ASP A 404 8.02 4.79 39.04
N PRO A 405 6.90 4.81 39.80
CA PRO A 405 6.78 5.64 41.00
C PRO A 405 7.80 5.26 42.07
N THR A 406 8.52 4.15 41.88
CA THR A 406 9.50 3.56 42.79
C THR A 406 10.94 4.02 42.53
N ALA A 407 11.19 4.97 41.63
CA ALA A 407 12.48 5.66 41.54
C ALA A 407 12.74 6.65 42.71
N GLU A 408 12.21 6.38 43.91
CA GLU A 408 12.68 6.96 45.19
C GLU A 408 14.11 6.50 45.56
N GLY A 409 14.80 5.76 44.67
CA GLY A 409 16.08 5.09 44.95
C GLY A 409 17.36 5.79 44.48
N ALA A 410 17.31 6.96 43.84
CA ALA A 410 18.54 7.67 43.44
C ALA A 410 18.70 8.99 44.21
N SER A 411 19.01 8.89 45.50
CA SER A 411 19.34 10.04 46.36
C SER A 411 20.66 10.75 45.99
N TRP A 412 21.25 10.43 44.83
CA TRP A 412 22.57 10.89 44.41
C TRP A 412 22.48 11.57 43.05
N CYS A 413 22.67 12.88 43.05
CA CYS A 413 22.97 13.65 41.85
C CYS A 413 24.48 13.51 41.56
N PRO A 414 24.90 12.96 40.41
CA PRO A 414 26.31 12.88 40.06
C PRO A 414 26.94 14.26 40.02
N VAL A 415 28.20 14.37 40.45
CA VAL A 415 29.01 15.58 40.33
C VAL A 415 30.31 15.26 39.57
N VAL A 416 30.81 16.23 38.80
CA VAL A 416 32.12 16.09 38.13
C VAL A 416 33.20 15.83 39.18
N GLY A 417 33.96 14.76 38.97
CA GLY A 417 34.96 14.24 39.91
C GLY A 417 34.52 12.95 40.61
N ASP A 418 33.22 12.65 40.67
CA ASP A 418 32.73 11.50 41.41
C ASP A 418 33.27 10.20 40.82
N ARG A 419 33.70 9.29 41.72
CA ARG A 419 34.08 7.94 41.33
C ARG A 419 32.87 7.05 41.33
N VAL A 420 32.63 6.42 40.19
CA VAL A 420 31.43 5.66 39.91
C VAL A 420 31.80 4.27 39.41
N SER A 421 30.89 3.30 39.60
CA SER A 421 30.99 1.98 38.99
C SER A 421 30.05 1.89 37.81
N TYR A 422 30.57 1.40 36.69
CA TYR A 422 29.83 1.17 35.45
C TYR A 422 30.05 -0.28 34.99
N LYS A 423 28.95 -1.03 34.83
CA LYS A 423 28.95 -2.45 34.45
C LYS A 423 29.87 -3.34 35.31
N GLY A 424 29.97 -3.04 36.60
CA GLY A 424 30.79 -3.80 37.55
C GLY A 424 32.28 -3.43 37.57
N SER A 425 32.78 -2.61 36.64
CA SER A 425 34.11 -2.00 36.79
C SER A 425 34.01 -0.84 37.79
N ARG A 426 34.92 -0.79 38.75
CA ARG A 426 35.06 0.28 39.74
C ARG A 426 36.21 1.18 39.24
N ASP A 427 36.15 2.49 39.52
CA ASP A 427 37.15 3.52 39.13
C ASP A 427 36.87 4.34 37.86
N TRP A 428 35.62 4.43 37.43
CA TRP A 428 35.25 5.45 36.44
C TRP A 428 35.10 6.80 37.13
N ILE A 429 35.57 7.88 36.49
CA ILE A 429 35.45 9.24 37.03
C ILE A 429 34.51 10.05 36.14
N VAL A 430 33.53 10.72 36.73
CA VAL A 430 32.65 11.64 36.02
C VAL A 430 33.44 12.89 35.59
N GLN A 431 33.59 13.11 34.29
CA GLN A 431 34.30 14.27 33.72
C GLN A 431 33.38 15.42 33.37
N LYS A 432 32.17 15.10 32.87
CA LYS A 432 31.19 16.08 32.43
C LYS A 432 29.80 15.56 32.67
N ILE A 433 28.89 16.46 33.01
CA ILE A 433 27.48 16.16 33.19
C ILE A 433 26.69 17.11 32.31
N GLU A 434 25.80 16.56 31.49
CA GLU A 434 24.84 17.31 30.71
C GLU A 434 23.44 16.88 31.13
N THR A 435 22.57 17.85 31.39
CA THR A 435 21.15 17.59 31.63
C THR A 435 20.48 17.45 30.27
N LEU A 436 19.88 16.29 30.01
CA LEU A 436 19.09 16.09 28.80
C LEU A 436 17.69 16.67 29.06
N LEU A 437 17.44 17.86 28.52
CA LEU A 437 16.16 18.58 28.67
C LEU A 437 14.94 17.80 28.14
N ASP A 438 15.14 16.81 27.27
CA ASP A 438 14.07 16.02 26.66
C ASP A 438 13.57 14.83 27.53
N GLU A 439 14.23 14.49 28.66
CA GLU A 439 13.93 13.25 29.43
C GLU A 439 13.83 13.47 30.96
N GLY A 440 13.23 14.58 31.42
CA GLY A 440 13.25 14.91 32.86
C GLY A 440 14.68 15.17 33.36
N GLU A 441 14.94 15.22 34.67
CA GLU A 441 16.29 15.48 35.22
C GLU A 441 17.27 14.29 35.03
N SER A 442 17.28 13.70 33.83
CA SER A 442 18.23 12.69 33.39
C SER A 442 19.59 13.32 33.16
N TYR A 443 20.59 12.88 33.93
CA TYR A 443 21.97 13.29 33.74
C TYR A 443 22.68 12.33 32.76
N LEU A 444 23.21 12.89 31.67
CA LEU A 444 24.16 12.19 30.82
C LEU A 444 25.57 12.51 31.33
N CYS A 445 26.27 11.48 31.80
CA CYS A 445 27.62 11.61 32.35
C CYS A 445 28.65 11.16 31.31
N GLN A 446 29.62 12.02 31.02
CA GLN A 446 30.86 11.60 30.37
C GLN A 446 31.77 11.05 31.45
N ILE A 447 32.04 9.74 31.42
CA ILE A 447 32.92 9.09 32.39
C ILE A 447 34.23 8.67 31.73
N SER A 448 35.30 8.62 32.52
CA SER A 448 36.62 8.15 32.05
C SER A 448 37.27 7.13 32.98
N GLU A 449 37.89 6.13 32.37
CA GLU A 449 38.80 5.18 33.03
C GLU A 449 40.17 5.33 32.33
N GLY A 450 40.97 6.28 32.82
CA GLY A 450 42.24 6.66 32.19
C GLY A 450 42.07 7.24 30.78
N ARG A 451 42.43 6.46 29.74
CA ARG A 451 42.44 6.92 28.32
C ARG A 451 41.10 6.72 27.60
N ARG A 452 40.13 6.05 28.21
CA ARG A 452 38.85 5.74 27.58
C ARG A 452 37.75 6.63 28.15
N THR A 453 37.04 7.34 27.28
CA THR A 453 35.87 8.14 27.63
C THR A 453 34.61 7.58 26.98
N ILE A 454 33.50 7.55 27.72
CA ILE A 454 32.19 7.13 27.21
C ILE A 454 31.09 7.99 27.83
N TRP A 455 30.02 8.21 27.07
CA TRP A 455 28.80 8.82 27.58
C TRP A 455 27.85 7.73 28.08
N VAL A 456 27.36 7.89 29.29
CA VAL A 456 26.45 6.94 29.96
C VAL A 456 25.34 7.69 30.68
N ASN A 457 24.17 7.07 30.73
CA ASN A 457 23.07 7.57 31.56
C ASN A 457 23.42 7.38 33.04
N ALA A 458 23.16 8.38 33.88
CA ALA A 458 23.45 8.34 35.31
C ALA A 458 22.76 7.19 36.05
N ASN A 459 21.62 6.69 35.57
CA ASN A 459 20.93 5.53 36.14
C ASN A 459 21.73 4.23 36.03
N HIS A 460 22.76 4.20 35.16
CA HIS A 460 23.68 3.06 35.04
C HIS A 460 24.95 3.20 35.89
N LEU A 461 25.05 4.28 36.67
CA LEU A 461 26.15 4.56 37.55
C LEU A 461 25.75 4.23 38.99
N SER A 462 26.68 3.64 39.73
CA SER A 462 26.59 3.55 41.19
C SER A 462 27.75 4.33 41.80
N LEU A 463 27.46 5.19 42.76
CA LEU A 463 28.50 5.97 43.44
C LEU A 463 29.42 5.03 44.22
N VAL A 464 30.72 5.11 43.94
CA VAL A 464 31.77 4.40 44.69
C VAL A 464 32.35 5.33 45.76
N GLU A 465 32.68 6.57 45.38
CA GLU A 465 33.26 7.56 46.28
C GLU A 465 32.81 8.95 45.82
N ALA A 466 32.12 9.67 46.70
CA ALA A 466 31.73 11.07 46.46
C ALA A 466 32.98 11.94 46.51
N THR A 467 33.10 12.85 45.55
CA THR A 467 34.16 13.87 45.64
C THR A 467 33.88 14.72 46.87
N SER A 468 34.77 14.65 47.87
CA SER A 468 34.73 15.56 48.99
C SER A 468 34.75 16.98 48.42
N ARG A 469 33.77 17.81 48.79
CA ARG A 469 33.58 19.18 48.27
C ARG A 469 34.79 20.06 48.63
N VAL A 470 35.87 19.91 47.90
CA VAL A 470 36.95 20.88 47.81
C VAL A 470 36.46 21.88 46.76
N HIS A 471 36.29 23.14 47.17
CA HIS A 471 35.86 24.24 46.29
C HIS A 471 36.53 24.14 44.92
N SER A 472 35.74 23.75 43.91
CA SER A 472 36.23 23.64 42.53
C SER A 472 36.49 25.05 41.99
N PRO A 473 37.69 25.32 41.43
CA PRO A 473 38.02 26.62 40.83
C PRO A 473 37.43 26.81 39.42
N TYR A 474 36.56 25.91 38.95
CA TYR A 474 36.02 25.96 37.58
C TYR A 474 34.68 26.70 37.50
N ALA A 475 34.57 27.53 36.47
CA ALA A 475 33.43 28.40 36.17
C ALA A 475 32.11 27.64 35.96
N PRO A 476 30.95 28.26 36.24
CA PRO A 476 29.65 27.61 36.21
C PRO A 476 29.26 27.06 34.83
N ILE A 477 28.46 26.00 34.89
CA ILE A 477 27.88 25.22 33.79
C ILE A 477 27.23 26.16 32.78
N LYS A 478 27.67 26.08 31.51
CA LYS A 478 26.93 26.67 30.39
C LYS A 478 25.80 25.73 30.00
N THR A 479 24.56 26.14 30.24
CA THR A 479 23.37 25.56 29.61
C THR A 479 23.46 25.84 28.12
N VAL A 480 23.59 24.81 27.30
CA VAL A 480 23.43 24.92 25.84
C VAL A 480 21.97 24.57 25.56
N VAL A 481 21.22 25.56 25.09
CA VAL A 481 19.82 25.43 24.65
C VAL A 481 19.78 24.90 23.22
#